data_AF-A0A8T3NDQ1-F1
#
_entry.id   AF-A0A8T3NDQ1-F1
#
_cell.length_a   1.000
_cell.length_b   1.000
_cell.length_c   1.000
_cell.angle_alpha   90.00
_cell.angle_beta   90.00
_cell.angle_gamma   90.00
#
_symmetry.space_group_name_H-M   'P 1'
#
loop_
_entity.id
_entity.type
_entity.pdbx_description
1 polymer ?
#
loop_
_entity_poly.entity_id
_entity_poly.type
_entity_poly.pdbx_seq_one_letter_code
_entity_poly.pdbx_strand_id
1 'polypeptide(L)'
;MSSLDWTWLSPTEWLADAREPTDHPGYVVLAALLALVLVAAIYIRIDPERVAGPRRVAQRLAQRWATWAVWLCLVGLAILLFRWQPVPVLSKPIWGLAWWLSLLATGGYLVFFYRRRYPAQRAAYEESERIRRYLPRPTGAASGRRKSRRRR
;
A
#
# COMPACT_ATOMS: atom_id res chain seq x y z
N MET A 1 -23.97 -21.59 -25.25
CA MET A 1 -22.90 -20.58 -25.44
C MET A 1 -23.47 -19.25 -24.99
N SER A 2 -23.17 -18.85 -23.76
CA SER A 2 -23.58 -17.55 -23.21
C SER A 2 -22.93 -16.46 -24.05
N SER A 3 -23.74 -15.61 -24.68
CA SER A 3 -23.26 -14.35 -25.24
C SER A 3 -22.56 -13.60 -24.11
N LEU A 4 -21.30 -13.24 -24.32
CA LEU A 4 -20.65 -12.22 -23.50
C LEU A 4 -21.45 -10.94 -23.72
N ASP A 5 -22.36 -10.64 -22.81
CA ASP A 5 -23.11 -9.39 -22.85
C ASP A 5 -22.13 -8.26 -22.52
N TRP A 6 -21.65 -7.56 -23.54
CA TRP A 6 -20.73 -6.44 -23.40
C TRP A 6 -21.40 -5.18 -22.81
N THR A 7 -22.65 -5.27 -22.38
CA THR A 7 -23.45 -4.16 -21.85
C THR A 7 -22.86 -3.58 -20.56
N TRP A 8 -22.13 -4.38 -19.76
CA TRP A 8 -21.42 -3.92 -18.55
C TRP A 8 -20.26 -2.95 -18.83
N LEU A 9 -19.78 -2.86 -20.08
CA LEU A 9 -18.76 -1.89 -20.50
C LEU A 9 -19.35 -0.56 -21.00
N SER A 10 -20.69 -0.43 -21.06
CA SER A 10 -21.29 0.82 -21.49
C SER A 10 -21.15 1.91 -20.40
N PRO A 11 -20.72 3.14 -20.73
CA PRO A 11 -20.54 4.22 -19.75
C PRO A 11 -21.81 4.56 -18.98
N THR A 12 -22.97 4.36 -19.61
CA THR A 12 -24.30 4.54 -19.02
C THR A 12 -24.55 3.62 -17.84
N GLU A 13 -24.11 2.37 -17.90
CA GLU A 13 -24.26 1.39 -16.82
C GLU A 13 -23.32 1.69 -15.64
N TRP A 14 -22.20 2.38 -15.87
CA TRP A 14 -21.30 2.80 -14.78
C TRP A 14 -21.85 3.96 -13.94
N LEU A 15 -22.75 4.74 -14.54
CA LEU A 15 -23.43 5.87 -13.90
C LEU A 15 -24.80 5.48 -13.33
N ALA A 16 -25.34 4.33 -13.74
CA ALA A 16 -26.60 3.81 -13.23
C ALA A 16 -26.48 3.37 -11.76
N ASP A 17 -27.62 3.32 -11.08
CA ASP A 17 -27.69 2.79 -9.73
C ASP A 17 -27.35 1.29 -9.72
N ALA A 18 -26.71 0.84 -8.64
CA ALA A 18 -26.31 -0.54 -8.50
C ALA A 18 -27.55 -1.45 -8.51
N ARG A 19 -27.64 -2.34 -9.51
CA ARG A 19 -28.75 -3.29 -9.66
C ARG A 19 -28.65 -4.50 -8.73
N GLU A 20 -27.47 -4.75 -8.16
CA GLU A 20 -27.22 -5.90 -7.31
C GLU A 20 -27.72 -5.67 -5.88
N PRO A 21 -28.38 -6.66 -5.27
CA PRO A 21 -28.71 -6.63 -3.85
C PRO A 21 -27.43 -6.48 -3.00
N THR A 22 -27.50 -5.56 -2.05
CA THR A 22 -26.44 -5.27 -1.07
C THR A 22 -26.02 -6.51 -0.26
N ASP A 23 -26.90 -7.51 -0.16
CA ASP A 23 -26.73 -8.73 0.63
C ASP A 23 -25.92 -9.85 -0.06
N HIS A 24 -25.29 -9.57 -1.21
CA HIS A 24 -24.50 -10.59 -1.88
C HIS A 24 -23.31 -11.04 -0.99
N PRO A 25 -23.14 -12.34 -0.69
CA PRO A 25 -22.12 -12.85 0.24
C PRO A 25 -20.69 -12.50 -0.19
N GLY A 26 -20.47 -12.26 -1.48
CA GLY A 26 -19.19 -11.78 -2.02
C GLY A 26 -18.70 -10.48 -1.39
N TYR A 27 -19.59 -9.56 -1.00
CA TYR A 27 -19.19 -8.32 -0.32
C TYR A 27 -18.66 -8.59 1.10
N VAL A 28 -19.26 -9.54 1.83
CA VAL A 28 -18.80 -9.94 3.16
C VAL A 28 -17.42 -10.60 3.07
N VAL A 29 -17.21 -11.48 2.10
CA VAL A 29 -15.90 -12.11 1.85
C VAL A 29 -14.85 -11.05 1.49
N LEU A 30 -15.19 -10.09 0.63
CA LEU A 30 -14.28 -9.01 0.26
C LEU A 30 -13.93 -8.12 1.46
N ALA A 31 -14.92 -7.77 2.30
CA ALA A 31 -14.71 -7.02 3.54
C ALA A 31 -13.75 -7.76 4.49
N ALA A 32 -13.97 -9.07 4.68
CA ALA A 32 -13.13 -9.91 5.53
C ALA A 32 -11.69 -9.99 4.99
N LEU A 33 -11.53 -10.15 3.68
CA LEU A 33 -10.23 -10.14 3.03
C LEU A 33 -9.51 -8.79 3.23
N LEU A 34 -10.22 -7.68 3.03
CA LEU A 34 -9.66 -6.34 3.22
C LEU A 34 -9.27 -6.08 4.68
N ALA A 35 -10.09 -6.51 5.63
CA ALA A 35 -9.78 -6.42 7.05
C ALA A 35 -8.53 -7.24 7.38
N LEU A 36 -8.40 -8.46 6.86
CA LEU A 36 -7.23 -9.31 7.08
C LEU A 36 -5.95 -8.68 6.49
N VAL A 37 -6.02 -8.13 5.27
CA VAL A 37 -4.89 -7.41 4.65
C VAL A 37 -4.55 -6.15 5.44
N LEU A 38 -5.54 -5.42 5.96
CA LEU A 38 -5.33 -4.24 6.79
C LEU A 38 -4.59 -4.60 8.09
N VAL A 39 -5.02 -5.67 8.78
CA VAL A 39 -4.34 -6.15 10.00
C VAL A 39 -2.91 -6.56 9.68
N ALA A 40 -2.69 -7.30 8.59
CA ALA A 40 -1.35 -7.68 8.15
C ALA A 40 -0.46 -6.45 7.85
N ALA A 41 -1.00 -5.44 7.17
CA ALA A 41 -0.28 -4.20 6.87
C ALA A 41 0.07 -3.40 8.14
N ILE A 42 -0.84 -3.32 9.10
CA ILE A 42 -0.59 -2.70 10.41
C ILE A 42 0.50 -3.47 11.16
N TYR A 43 0.43 -4.80 11.17
CA TYR A 43 1.44 -5.65 11.81
C TYR A 43 2.84 -5.42 11.21
N ILE A 44 2.96 -5.39 9.88
CA ILE A 44 4.22 -5.08 9.18
C ILE A 44 4.76 -3.70 9.56
N ARG A 45 3.87 -2.73 9.82
CA ARG A 45 4.27 -1.37 10.20
C ARG A 45 4.79 -1.30 11.64
N ILE A 46 4.23 -2.09 12.56
CA ILE A 46 4.64 -2.13 13.97
C ILE A 46 5.96 -2.87 14.13
N ASP A 47 6.09 -4.05 13.50
CA ASP A 47 7.29 -4.89 13.61
C ASP A 47 7.85 -5.25 12.22
N PRO A 48 8.47 -4.27 11.53
CA PRO A 48 9.07 -4.50 10.22
C PRO A 48 10.28 -5.43 10.30
N GLU A 49 10.91 -5.59 11.48
CA GLU A 49 12.10 -6.41 11.66
C GLU A 49 11.78 -7.90 11.53
N ARG A 50 10.66 -8.35 12.11
CA ARG A 50 10.21 -9.74 11.97
C ARG A 50 9.86 -10.12 10.54
N VAL A 51 9.32 -9.18 9.75
CA VAL A 51 8.81 -9.47 8.40
C VAL A 51 9.88 -9.28 7.32
N ALA A 52 10.63 -8.18 7.37
CA ALA A 52 11.63 -7.84 6.36
C ALA A 52 13.06 -8.26 6.76
N GLY A 53 13.25 -8.82 7.95
CA GLY A 53 14.53 -9.21 8.51
C GLY A 53 15.39 -8.02 8.93
N PRO A 54 16.69 -8.23 9.20
CA PRO A 54 17.59 -7.19 9.76
C PRO A 54 18.01 -6.11 8.75
N ARG A 55 17.59 -6.22 7.48
CA ARG A 55 18.02 -5.31 6.41
C ARG A 55 17.23 -4.01 6.46
N ARG A 56 17.87 -2.92 6.90
CA ARG A 56 17.24 -1.59 7.02
C ARG A 56 16.56 -1.09 5.74
N VAL A 57 17.10 -1.42 4.56
CA VAL A 57 16.49 -1.04 3.27
C VAL A 57 15.17 -1.77 3.04
N ALA A 58 15.11 -3.07 3.33
CA ALA A 58 13.90 -3.86 3.20
C ALA A 58 12.83 -3.40 4.20
N GLN A 59 13.23 -3.08 5.44
CA GLN A 59 12.33 -2.54 6.47
C GLN A 59 11.70 -1.21 6.04
N ARG A 60 12.49 -0.24 5.54
CA ARG A 60 11.97 1.05 5.05
C ARG A 60 11.02 0.87 3.87
N LEU A 61 11.34 -0.04 2.97
CA LEU A 61 10.51 -0.34 1.82
C LEU A 61 9.18 -0.97 2.28
N ALA A 62 9.24 -1.96 3.17
CA ALA A 62 8.08 -2.63 3.75
C ALA A 62 7.16 -1.64 4.48
N GLN A 63 7.71 -0.73 5.29
CA GLN A 63 6.93 0.32 5.97
C GLN A 63 6.21 1.25 4.98
N ARG A 64 6.91 1.64 3.89
CA ARG A 64 6.31 2.49 2.84
C ARG A 64 5.14 1.76 2.18
N TRP A 65 5.34 0.51 1.78
CA TRP A 65 4.28 -0.31 1.17
C TRP A 65 3.14 -0.62 2.12
N ALA A 66 3.42 -0.91 3.39
CA ALA A 66 2.41 -1.09 4.41
C ALA A 66 1.53 0.16 4.56
N THR A 67 2.13 1.35 4.50
CA THR A 67 1.36 2.61 4.54
C THR A 67 0.43 2.74 3.33
N TRP A 68 0.91 2.44 2.13
CA TRP A 68 0.06 2.43 0.92
C TRP A 68 -1.05 1.38 1.01
N ALA A 69 -0.75 0.17 1.50
CA ALA A 69 -1.71 -0.90 1.69
C ALA A 69 -2.81 -0.52 2.70
N VAL A 70 -2.44 0.12 3.83
CA VAL A 70 -3.40 0.64 4.81
C VAL A 70 -4.35 1.64 4.17
N TRP A 71 -3.82 2.61 3.40
CA TRP A 71 -4.67 3.58 2.70
C TRP A 71 -5.62 2.91 1.69
N LEU A 72 -5.12 1.97 0.90
CA LEU A 72 -5.94 1.22 -0.07
C LEU A 72 -7.05 0.40 0.62
N CYS A 73 -6.73 -0.26 1.74
CA CYS A 73 -7.69 -1.00 2.53
C CYS A 73 -8.73 -0.08 3.18
N LEU A 74 -8.33 1.06 3.74
CA LEU A 74 -9.25 2.03 4.33
C LEU A 74 -10.20 2.61 3.28
N VAL A 75 -9.68 2.98 2.10
CA VAL A 75 -10.52 3.46 0.99
C VAL A 75 -11.46 2.36 0.51
N GLY A 76 -10.98 1.12 0.36
CA GLY A 76 -11.81 -0.01 -0.04
C GLY A 76 -12.93 -0.32 0.95
N LEU A 77 -12.62 -0.33 2.25
CA LEU A 77 -13.61 -0.51 3.31
C LEU A 77 -14.60 0.64 3.37
N ALA A 78 -14.17 1.88 3.18
CA ALA A 78 -15.05 3.04 3.13
C ALA A 78 -16.02 2.96 1.95
N ILE A 79 -15.55 2.57 0.75
CA ILE A 79 -16.41 2.34 -0.41
C ILE A 79 -17.44 1.23 -0.13
N LEU A 80 -17.03 0.15 0.53
CA LEU A 80 -17.95 -0.92 0.93
C LEU A 80 -19.00 -0.44 1.93
N LEU A 81 -18.59 0.36 2.91
CA LEU A 81 -19.48 0.96 3.90
C LEU A 81 -20.49 1.91 3.25
N PHE A 82 -20.05 2.71 2.28
CA PHE A 82 -20.93 3.56 1.47
C PHE A 82 -21.83 2.79 0.51
N ARG A 83 -21.60 1.48 0.31
CA ARG A 83 -22.54 0.63 -0.41
C ARG A 83 -23.65 0.12 0.51
N TRP A 84 -23.38 0.00 1.81
CA TRP A 84 -24.39 -0.30 2.83
C TRP A 84 -25.28 0.90 3.17
N GLN A 85 -24.74 2.12 3.09
CA GLN A 85 -25.57 3.32 3.16
C GLN A 85 -26.03 3.72 1.76
N PRO A 86 -27.34 3.85 1.47
CA PRO A 86 -27.84 4.23 0.15
C PRO A 86 -27.61 5.73 -0.14
N VAL A 87 -26.34 6.14 -0.24
CA VAL A 87 -25.95 7.52 -0.59
C VAL A 87 -25.91 7.62 -2.12
N PRO A 88 -26.75 8.46 -2.76
CA PRO A 88 -27.00 8.44 -4.21
C PRO A 88 -25.77 8.62 -5.12
N VAL A 89 -24.71 9.26 -4.62
CA VAL A 89 -23.52 9.60 -5.42
C VAL A 89 -22.36 8.62 -5.18
N LEU A 90 -22.29 8.04 -3.98
CA LEU A 90 -21.18 7.20 -3.53
C LEU A 90 -21.42 5.70 -3.75
N SER A 91 -22.67 5.30 -3.95
CA SER A 91 -23.05 3.91 -4.25
C SER A 91 -22.77 3.48 -5.70
N LYS A 92 -22.38 4.42 -6.56
CA LYS A 92 -22.14 4.17 -7.99
C LYS A 92 -21.00 3.16 -8.22
N PRO A 93 -21.14 2.23 -9.19
CA PRO A 93 -20.14 1.19 -9.46
C PRO A 93 -18.79 1.75 -9.94
N ILE A 94 -18.77 2.99 -10.44
CA ILE A 94 -17.54 3.68 -10.85
C ILE A 94 -16.50 3.75 -9.73
N TRP A 95 -16.91 3.89 -8.46
CA TRP A 95 -15.99 3.93 -7.32
C TRP A 95 -15.32 2.57 -7.08
N GLY A 96 -16.09 1.48 -7.23
CA GLY A 96 -15.56 0.12 -7.17
C GLY A 96 -14.55 -0.16 -8.29
N LEU A 97 -14.86 0.25 -9.53
CA LEU A 97 -13.95 0.14 -10.66
C LEU A 97 -12.68 0.97 -10.47
N ALA A 98 -12.80 2.21 -10.01
CA ALA A 98 -11.66 3.07 -9.70
C ALA A 98 -10.77 2.45 -8.61
N TRP A 99 -11.36 1.83 -7.60
CA TRP A 99 -10.62 1.12 -6.57
C TRP A 99 -9.88 -0.11 -7.10
N TRP A 100 -10.54 -0.94 -7.91
CA TRP A 100 -9.90 -2.08 -8.60
C TRP A 100 -8.74 -1.64 -9.50
N LEU A 101 -8.93 -0.55 -10.25
CA LEU A 101 -7.88 0.03 -11.08
C LEU A 101 -6.70 0.50 -10.24
N SER A 102 -6.96 1.12 -9.09
CA SER A 102 -5.92 1.53 -8.13
C SER A 102 -5.13 0.33 -7.58
N LEU A 103 -5.83 -0.77 -7.28
CA LEU A 103 -5.23 -2.01 -6.81
C LEU A 103 -4.33 -2.64 -7.88
N LEU A 104 -4.81 -2.71 -9.13
CA LEU A 104 -4.03 -3.19 -10.27
C LEU A 104 -2.81 -2.29 -10.56
N ALA A 105 -2.98 -0.97 -10.54
CA ALA A 105 -1.87 -0.03 -10.74
C ALA A 105 -0.81 -0.17 -9.65
N THR A 106 -1.24 -0.31 -8.39
CA THR A 106 -0.33 -0.49 -7.25
C THR A 106 0.40 -1.84 -7.31
N GLY A 107 -0.32 -2.92 -7.62
CA GLY A 107 0.26 -4.25 -7.80
C GLY A 107 1.26 -4.30 -8.96
N GLY A 108 0.91 -3.71 -10.10
CA GLY A 108 1.80 -3.58 -11.26
C GLY A 108 3.06 -2.76 -10.94
N TYR A 109 2.90 -1.64 -10.21
CA TYR A 109 4.01 -0.82 -9.76
C TYR A 109 4.92 -1.58 -8.77
N LEU A 110 4.36 -2.37 -7.85
CA LEU A 110 5.11 -3.21 -6.92
C LEU A 110 5.98 -4.23 -7.67
N VAL A 111 5.39 -4.96 -8.61
CA VAL A 111 6.10 -5.95 -9.44
C VAL A 111 7.20 -5.29 -10.25
N PHE A 112 6.89 -4.17 -10.92
CA PHE A 112 7.87 -3.40 -11.68
C PHE A 112 9.04 -2.92 -10.80
N PHE A 113 8.72 -2.38 -9.62
CA PHE A 113 9.71 -1.90 -8.66
C PHE A 113 10.61 -3.03 -8.16
N TYR A 114 10.04 -4.18 -7.81
CA TYR A 114 10.77 -5.34 -7.33
C TYR A 114 11.70 -5.92 -8.41
N ARG A 115 11.26 -5.97 -9.66
CA ARG A 115 12.10 -6.49 -10.76
C ARG A 115 13.21 -5.53 -11.16
N ARG A 116 12.96 -4.22 -11.18
CA ARG A 116 13.88 -3.25 -11.81
C ARG A 116 14.72 -2.45 -10.82
N ARG A 117 14.16 -2.07 -9.67
CA ARG A 117 14.79 -1.11 -8.74
C ARG A 117 15.39 -1.77 -7.51
N TYR A 118 14.75 -2.84 -7.02
CA TYR A 118 15.24 -3.60 -5.87
C TYR A 118 16.65 -4.18 -6.04
N PRO A 119 17.05 -4.80 -7.18
CA PRO A 119 18.40 -5.35 -7.30
C PRO A 119 19.48 -4.26 -7.22
N ALA A 120 19.25 -3.10 -7.83
CA ALA A 120 20.18 -1.97 -7.79
C ALA A 120 20.34 -1.40 -6.37
N GLN A 121 19.22 -1.24 -5.64
CA GLN A 121 19.27 -0.77 -4.24
C GLN A 121 19.95 -1.78 -3.32
N ARG A 122 19.76 -3.08 -3.58
CA ARG A 122 20.43 -4.15 -2.84
C ARG A 122 21.95 -4.11 -3.07
N ALA A 123 22.41 -3.99 -4.32
CA ALA A 123 23.82 -3.90 -4.65
C ALA A 123 24.49 -2.69 -3.98
N ALA A 124 23.86 -1.50 -4.08
CA ALA A 124 24.36 -0.29 -3.44
C ALA A 124 24.44 -0.41 -1.89
N TYR A 125 23.47 -1.11 -1.28
CA TYR A 125 23.50 -1.37 0.16
C TYR A 125 24.67 -2.29 0.55
N GLU A 126 24.85 -3.40 -0.17
CA GLU A 126 25.95 -4.34 0.06
C GLU A 126 27.32 -3.67 -0.10
N GLU A 127 27.47 -2.79 -1.08
CA GLU A 127 28.70 -2.01 -1.30
C GLU A 127 28.96 -1.02 -0.16
N SER A 128 27.91 -0.32 0.31
CA SER A 128 28.03 0.57 1.46
C SER A 128 28.38 -0.17 2.77
N GLU A 129 27.91 -1.41 2.96
CA GLU A 129 28.31 -2.25 4.09
C GLU A 129 29.75 -2.75 3.97
N ARG A 130 30.21 -3.11 2.76
CA ARG A 130 31.62 -3.46 2.51
C ARG A 130 32.52 -2.29 2.89
N ILE A 131 32.24 -1.09 2.37
CA ILE A 131 33.00 0.13 2.66
C ILE A 131 33.04 0.40 4.17
N ARG A 132 31.90 0.31 4.88
CA ARG A 132 31.84 0.50 6.34
C ARG A 132 32.62 -0.52 7.15
N ARG A 133 32.87 -1.72 6.62
CA ARG A 133 33.66 -2.75 7.29
C ARG A 133 35.15 -2.45 7.24
N TYR A 134 35.61 -1.80 6.16
CA TYR A 134 37.02 -1.49 5.94
C TYR A 134 37.42 -0.08 6.37
N LEU A 135 36.49 0.88 6.46
CA LEU A 135 36.81 2.16 7.07
C LEU A 135 36.86 2.01 8.60
N PRO A 136 37.94 2.47 9.25
CA PRO A 136 37.94 2.59 10.70
C PRO A 136 36.76 3.48 11.09
N ARG A 137 35.88 2.96 11.95
CA ARG A 137 34.84 3.78 12.57
C ARG A 137 35.58 4.95 13.23
N PRO A 138 35.24 6.22 12.95
CA PRO A 138 35.90 7.33 13.61
C PRO A 138 35.60 7.22 15.11
N THR A 139 36.55 6.65 15.84
CA THR A 139 36.52 6.51 17.29
C THR A 139 36.81 7.90 17.85
N GLY A 140 35.79 8.75 17.90
CA GLY A 140 35.89 10.08 18.51
C GLY A 140 36.54 11.14 17.62
N ALA A 141 35.73 11.88 16.87
CA ALA A 141 36.10 13.22 16.44
C ALA A 141 34.95 14.18 16.79
N ALA A 142 35.02 14.72 18.01
CA ALA A 142 34.51 16.02 18.43
C ALA A 142 33.08 16.44 17.99
N SER A 143 32.04 15.99 18.71
CA SER A 143 30.78 16.77 18.86
C SER A 143 30.68 17.45 20.23
N GLY A 144 31.83 17.78 20.82
CA GLY A 144 31.91 18.86 21.80
C GLY A 144 31.93 20.20 21.08
N ARG A 145 31.07 21.15 21.50
CA ARG A 145 30.91 22.55 21.04
C ARG A 145 30.23 22.67 19.66
N ARG A 146 29.08 23.35 19.52
CA ARG A 146 28.85 24.73 19.97
C ARG A 146 27.34 25.02 20.12
N LYS A 147 26.78 24.79 21.31
CA LYS A 147 25.55 25.48 21.75
C LYS A 147 25.90 26.96 21.98
N SER A 148 25.94 27.79 20.94
CA SER A 148 25.93 29.25 21.15
C SER A 148 24.49 29.71 21.26
N ARG A 149 24.01 29.64 22.50
CA ARG A 149 23.04 30.54 23.14
C ARG A 149 22.88 31.87 22.39
N ARG A 150 21.83 32.01 21.57
CA ARG A 150 21.39 33.32 21.08
C ARG A 150 20.20 33.74 21.94
N ARG A 151 20.51 34.48 23.01
CA ARG A 151 19.54 35.32 23.72
C ARG A 151 19.24 36.53 22.83
N ARG A 152 17.98 36.78 22.54
CA ARG A 152 17.36 38.11 22.54
C ARG A 152 15.86 37.92 22.51
#